data_AF-A0A2K6PAN2-F1
#
_entry.id   AF-A0A2K6PAN2-F1
#
_cell.length_a   1.000
_cell.length_b   1.000
_cell.length_c   1.000
_cell.angle_alpha   90.00
_cell.angle_beta   90.00
_cell.angle_gamma   90.00
#
_symmetry.space_group_name_H-M   'P 1'
#
loop_
_entity.id
_entity.type
_entity.pdbx_description
1 polymer ?
#
loop_
_entity_poly.entity_id
_entity_poly.type
_entity_poly.pdbx_seq_one_letter_code
_entity_poly.pdbx_strand_id
1 'polypeptide(L)' 'LAPDYDRSQWLNEKFKLGLDFPNLPYLIDGTHKITQSNAILRYIARKHNLCECGLLQCVGERWPPLWLD' A
#
# COMPACT_ATOMS: atom_id res chain seq x y z
N LEU A 1 29.54 -16.43 -12.47
CA LEU A 1 28.15 -16.72 -12.88
C LEU A 1 27.25 -16.21 -11.76
N ALA A 2 26.29 -15.34 -12.08
CA ALA A 2 25.28 -14.98 -11.09
C ALA A 2 24.41 -16.22 -10.81
N PRO A 3 23.90 -16.42 -9.58
CA PRO A 3 22.97 -17.50 -9.30
C PRO A 3 21.74 -17.39 -10.20
N ASP A 4 21.20 -18.52 -10.66
CA ASP A 4 19.93 -18.56 -11.37
C ASP A 4 18.82 -18.13 -10.41
N TYR A 5 18.33 -16.90 -10.57
CA TYR A 5 17.24 -16.38 -9.76
C TYR A 5 15.93 -17.02 -10.20
N ASP A 6 15.54 -18.10 -9.51
CA ASP A 6 14.27 -18.77 -9.73
C ASP A 6 13.09 -17.87 -9.34
N ARG A 7 12.25 -17.55 -10.32
CA ARG A 7 11.05 -16.72 -10.16
C ARG A 7 9.82 -17.53 -9.77
N SER A 8 9.91 -18.87 -9.75
CA SER A 8 8.80 -19.77 -9.45
C SER A 8 8.19 -19.46 -8.07
N GLN A 9 9.02 -19.10 -7.09
CA GLN A 9 8.60 -18.73 -5.74
C GLN A 9 7.56 -17.60 -5.74
N TRP A 10 7.69 -16.61 -6.62
CA TRP A 10 6.72 -15.52 -6.73
C TRP A 10 5.57 -15.86 -7.68
N LEU A 11 5.87 -16.40 -8.86
CA LEU A 11 4.87 -16.64 -9.91
C LEU A 11 3.80 -17.66 -9.49
N ASN A 12 4.17 -18.65 -8.67
CA ASN A 12 3.25 -19.68 -8.19
C ASN A 12 2.34 -19.20 -7.04
N GLU A 13 2.82 -18.24 -6.24
CA GLU A 13 2.12 -17.79 -5.02
C GLU A 13 1.28 -16.52 -5.21
N LYS A 14 1.67 -15.62 -6.13
CA LYS A 14 1.09 -14.28 -6.24
C LYS A 14 -0.43 -14.23 -6.40
N PHE A 15 -1.02 -15.20 -7.09
CA PHE A 15 -2.47 -15.28 -7.31
C PHE A 15 -3.23 -15.88 -6.13
N LYS A 16 -2.55 -16.60 -5.22
CA LYS A 16 -3.15 -17.18 -4.01
C LYS A 16 -3.38 -16.15 -2.91
N LEU A 17 -2.75 -14.97 -3.01
CA LEU A 17 -2.87 -13.88 -2.05
C LEU A 17 -4.24 -13.16 -2.12
N GLY A 18 -5.01 -13.41 -3.20
CA GLY A 18 -6.31 -12.77 -3.43
C GLY A 18 -6.20 -11.25 -3.56
N LEU A 19 -5.12 -10.77 -4.18
CA LEU A 19 -4.95 -9.38 -4.60
C LEU A 19 -5.62 -9.21 -5.96
N ASP A 20 -6.36 -8.11 -6.16
CA ASP A 20 -6.95 -7.80 -7.47
C ASP A 20 -5.87 -7.58 -8.53
N PHE A 21 -4.76 -6.96 -8.13
CA PHE A 21 -3.59 -6.73 -8.96
C PHE A 21 -2.34 -7.27 -8.23
N PRO A 22 -1.90 -8.52 -8.48
CA PRO A 22 -0.81 -9.16 -7.74
C PRO A 22 0.57 -8.68 -8.23
N ASN A 23 0.81 -7.38 -8.07
CA ASN A 23 2.07 -6.71 -8.38
C ASN A 23 2.86 -6.45 -7.09
N LEU A 24 4.19 -6.55 -7.20
CA LEU A 24 5.08 -6.10 -6.15
C LEU A 24 5.31 -4.57 -6.31
N PRO A 25 5.48 -3.83 -5.20
CA PRO A 25 5.23 -4.24 -3.82
C PRO A 25 3.73 -4.29 -3.46
N TYR A 26 3.39 -5.12 -2.47
CA TYR A 26 2.05 -5.22 -1.89
C TYR A 26 2.08 -5.10 -0.36
N LEU A 27 0.95 -4.71 0.22
CA LEU A 27 0.68 -4.69 1.66
C LEU A 27 -0.68 -5.37 1.91
N ILE A 28 -0.72 -6.30 2.87
CA ILE A 28 -1.94 -6.92 3.38
C ILE A 28 -2.05 -6.57 4.86
N ASP A 29 -3.12 -5.88 5.23
CA ASP A 29 -3.39 -5.41 6.57
C ASP A 29 -4.86 -5.68 6.94
N GLY A 30 -5.10 -6.87 7.48
CA GLY A 30 -6.45 -7.40 7.72
C GLY A 30 -7.24 -7.51 6.43
N THR A 31 -8.30 -6.71 6.31
CA THR A 31 -9.15 -6.64 5.11
C THR A 31 -8.58 -5.74 4.01
N HIS A 32 -7.59 -4.89 4.32
CA HIS A 32 -7.00 -3.99 3.35
C HIS A 32 -5.91 -4.71 2.55
N LYS A 33 -6.05 -4.66 1.22
CA LYS A 33 -5.09 -5.21 0.27
C LYS A 33 -4.69 -4.11 -0.69
N ILE A 34 -3.44 -3.69 -0.64
CA ILE A 34 -2.95 -2.52 -1.39
C ILE A 34 -1.71 -2.92 -2.16
N THR A 35 -1.70 -2.60 -3.44
CA THR A 35 -0.52 -2.70 -4.31
C THR A 35 -0.09 -1.31 -4.75
N GLN A 36 1.11 -1.17 -5.30
CA GLN A 36 1.79 0.10 -5.65
C GLN A 36 2.47 0.79 -4.46
N SER A 37 3.75 1.14 -4.62
CA SER A 37 4.60 1.71 -3.57
C SER A 37 4.04 3.01 -2.97
N ASN A 38 3.54 3.92 -3.80
CA ASN A 38 3.00 5.21 -3.35
C ASN A 38 1.68 5.04 -2.56
N ALA A 39 0.84 4.11 -2.97
CA ALA A 39 -0.41 3.81 -2.27
C ALA A 39 -0.13 3.19 -0.89
N ILE A 40 0.81 2.24 -0.82
CA ILE A 40 1.29 1.64 0.43
C ILE A 40 1.86 2.71 1.37
N LEU A 41 2.73 3.59 0.85
CA LEU A 41 3.33 4.66 1.65
C LEU A 41 2.27 5.60 2.24
N ARG A 42 1.32 6.05 1.42
CA ARG A 42 0.20 6.91 1.88
C ARG A 42 -0.70 6.21 2.87
N TYR A 43 -0.92 4.91 2.70
CA TYR A 43 -1.69 4.11 3.65
C TYR A 43 -1.02 4.06 5.02
N ILE A 44 0.28 3.72 5.07
CA ILE A 44 1.07 3.67 6.31
C ILE A 44 1.07 5.06 6.97
N ALA A 45 1.31 6.12 6.19
CA ALA A 45 1.36 7.47 6.72
C ALA A 45 0.03 7.94 7.31
N ARG A 46 -1.12 7.55 6.73
CA ARG A 46 -2.44 7.83 7.30
C ARG A 46 -2.75 6.96 8.52
N LYS A 47 -2.41 5.66 8.47
CA LYS A 47 -2.65 4.72 9.58
C LYS A 47 -1.90 5.11 10.85
N HIS A 48 -0.71 5.69 10.70
CA HIS A 48 0.17 6.09 11.80
C HIS A 48 0.23 7.61 12.04
N ASN A 49 -0.67 8.40 11.42
CA ASN A 49 -0.70 9.87 11.53
C ASN A 49 0.62 10.58 11.17
N LEU A 50 1.44 9.98 10.29
CA LEU A 50 2.73 10.52 9.86
C LEU A 50 2.61 11.59 8.76
N CYS A 51 1.42 11.78 8.18
CA CYS A 51 1.16 12.88 7.24
C CYS A 51 0.95 14.24 7.94
N GLU A 52 1.18 14.33 9.25
CA GLU A 52 0.99 15.54 10.03
C GLU A 52 2.16 16.54 9.82
N CYS A 53 2.15 17.19 8.66
CA CYS A 53 2.77 18.51 8.52
C CYS A 53 1.88 19.38 7.62
N GLY A 54 0.97 20.09 8.29
CA GLY A 54 0.03 21.04 7.70
C GLY A 54 -1.11 21.30 8.68
N LEU A 55 -0.81 21.97 9.80
CA LEU A 55 -1.75 22.68 10.70
C LEU A 55 -3.24 22.27 10.56
N LEU A 56 -3.69 21.14 11.12
CA LEU A 56 -5.09 20.91 11.52
C LEU A 56 -5.25 19.50 12.14
N GLN A 57 -4.72 19.31 13.35
CA GLN A 57 -5.25 18.32 14.28
C GLN A 57 -6.21 18.95 15.30
N CYS A 58 -6.83 20.06 14.92
CA CYS A 58 -7.97 20.61 15.64
C CYS A 58 -9.18 20.52 14.73
N VAL A 59 -10.18 19.77 15.20
CA VAL A 59 -11.55 19.63 14.65
C VAL A 59 -11.72 18.62 13.52
N GLY A 60 -11.95 17.36 13.89
CA GLY A 60 -13.27 16.74 13.65
C GLY A 60 -13.77 16.53 12.22
N GLU A 61 -13.02 16.75 11.15
CA GLU A 61 -13.50 16.50 9.80
C GLU A 61 -12.52 15.72 8.93
N ARG A 62 -13.10 14.67 8.33
CA ARG A 62 -12.52 13.73 7.39
C ARG A 62 -11.83 14.49 6.25
N TRP A 63 -10.51 14.39 6.17
CA TRP A 63 -9.73 14.82 5.01
C TRP A 63 -10.45 14.42 3.71
N PRO A 64 -10.84 15.38 2.85
CA PRO A 64 -11.48 15.03 1.59
C PRO A 64 -10.46 14.29 0.71
N PRO A 65 -10.92 13.39 -0.18
CA PRO A 65 -10.05 12.71 -1.11
C PRO A 65 -9.33 13.74 -2.00
N LEU A 66 -8.02 13.55 -2.21
CA LEU A 66 -7.16 14.32 -3.14
C LEU A 66 -7.53 14.11 -4.63
N TRP A 67 -8.80 13.84 -4.93
CA TRP A 67 -9.36 13.69 -6.27
C TRP A 67 -10.39 14.80 -6.56
N LEU A 68 -10.42 15.84 -5.72
CA LEU A 68 -11.18 17.06 -5.96
C LEU A 68 -10.21 18.19 -6.30
N ASP A 69 -9.35 17.93 -7.29
CA ASP A 69 -8.60 18.88 -8.12
C ASP A 69 -8.41 18.25 -9.51
#